data_AF-A0A1V5Y580-F1
#
_entry.id   AF-A0A1V5Y580-F1
#
_cell.length_a   1.000
_cell.length_b   1.000
_cell.length_c   1.000
_cell.angle_alpha   90.00
_cell.angle_beta   90.00
_cell.angle_gamma   90.00
#
_symmetry.space_group_name_H-M   'P 1'
#
loop_
_entity.id
_entity.type
_entity.pdbx_description
1 polymer ?
#
loop_
_entity_poly.entity_id
_entity_poly.type
_entity_poly.pdbx_seq_one_letter_code
_entity_poly.pdbx_strand_id
1 'polypeptide(L)'
;MKQKRIFILCAMSLGILAPLFAGDIGLRGELNGIGAEFSLHVYLQNVYDIHGLAFDLVYTTTSLQLKDRDGNLGNGAQPVIQEWGVLSEGNKATVLMEGALEMERAGRLVMGATRTGSLAGVDIAGQNSILSVAMILLKNPPTAPVLQNIYAEDHWGNPIELNILPTELYNLPPMSLWLLR
;
A
#
# COMPACT_ATOMS: atom_id res chain seq x y z
N MET A 1 8.31 69.81 -10.19
CA MET A 1 7.48 68.61 -9.91
C MET A 1 7.53 67.69 -11.12
N LYS A 2 8.16 66.51 -11.02
CA LYS A 2 8.11 65.46 -12.05
C LYS A 2 7.89 64.11 -11.37
N GLN A 3 6.93 63.38 -11.91
CA GLN A 3 6.18 62.26 -11.35
C GLN A 3 7.05 61.00 -11.27
N LYS A 4 7.25 60.43 -10.07
CA LYS A 4 7.92 59.13 -9.89
C LYS A 4 6.95 58.02 -10.31
N ARG A 5 7.30 57.27 -11.35
CA ARG A 5 6.55 56.10 -11.83
C ARG A 5 6.76 54.94 -10.86
N ILE A 6 5.68 54.46 -10.26
CA ILE A 6 5.67 53.24 -9.44
C ILE A 6 5.38 52.07 -10.39
N PHE A 7 6.32 51.14 -10.51
CA PHE A 7 6.08 49.85 -11.14
C PHE A 7 5.57 48.90 -10.07
N ILE A 8 4.28 48.54 -10.13
CA ILE A 8 3.72 47.47 -9.31
C ILE A 8 4.10 46.16 -10.00
N LEU A 9 5.06 45.45 -9.40
CA LEU A 9 5.39 44.08 -9.78
C LEU A 9 4.29 43.18 -9.19
N CYS A 10 3.31 42.78 -10.00
CA CYS A 10 2.40 41.71 -9.61
C CYS A 10 3.20 40.41 -9.57
N ALA A 11 3.63 40.00 -8.37
CA ALA A 11 4.10 38.65 -8.12
C ALA A 11 2.88 37.72 -8.30
N MET A 12 2.73 37.14 -9.49
CA MET A 12 1.91 35.95 -9.64
C MET A 12 2.63 34.85 -8.87
N SER A 13 2.19 34.60 -7.63
CA SER A 13 2.55 33.37 -6.95
C SER A 13 2.06 32.24 -7.85
N LEU A 14 3.00 31.54 -8.48
CA LEU A 14 2.76 30.27 -9.12
C LEU A 14 2.35 29.32 -7.98
N GLY A 15 1.06 29.31 -7.64
CA GLY A 15 0.49 28.30 -6.79
C GLY A 15 0.71 26.99 -7.52
N ILE A 16 1.63 26.17 -7.02
CA ILE A 16 1.67 24.76 -7.36
C ILE A 16 0.25 24.28 -7.08
N LEU A 17 -0.53 24.01 -8.13
CA LEU A 17 -1.76 23.25 -8.00
C LEU A 17 -1.29 21.90 -7.44
N ALA A 18 -1.40 21.72 -6.13
CA ALA A 18 -1.44 20.37 -5.58
C ALA A 18 -2.56 19.66 -6.35
N PRO A 19 -2.33 18.46 -6.91
CA PRO A 19 -3.40 17.74 -7.57
C PRO A 19 -4.54 17.57 -6.57
N LEU A 20 -5.72 18.07 -6.95
CA LEU A 20 -6.85 18.27 -6.04
C LEU A 20 -7.51 16.95 -5.60
N PHE A 21 -6.94 15.81 -5.98
CA PHE A 21 -7.46 14.46 -5.74
C PHE A 21 -6.30 13.48 -5.49
N ALA A 22 -5.55 13.68 -4.40
CA ALA A 22 -4.67 12.64 -3.91
C ALA A 22 -5.55 11.53 -3.32
N GLY A 23 -5.39 10.31 -3.83
CA GLY A 23 -5.98 9.12 -3.21
C GLY A 23 -5.19 8.72 -1.97
N ASP A 24 -5.66 7.73 -1.24
CA ASP A 24 -5.01 7.25 -0.02
C ASP A 24 -4.57 5.80 -0.17
N ILE A 25 -3.43 5.46 0.43
CA ILE A 25 -2.93 4.09 0.58
C ILE A 25 -2.58 3.83 2.04
N GLY A 26 -2.91 2.64 2.54
CA GLY A 26 -2.61 2.28 3.91
C GLY A 26 -2.43 0.79 4.13
N LEU A 27 -2.03 0.47 5.36
CA LEU A 27 -1.84 -0.88 5.85
C LEU A 27 -2.79 -1.16 7.00
N ARG A 28 -3.44 -2.32 6.97
CA ARG A 28 -4.32 -2.79 8.05
C ARG A 28 -4.06 -4.25 8.36
N GLY A 29 -4.00 -4.63 9.63
CA GLY A 29 -3.82 -6.01 10.04
C GLY A 29 -4.51 -6.34 11.37
N GLU A 30 -5.03 -7.57 11.45
CA GLU A 30 -5.64 -8.12 12.66
C GLU A 30 -4.69 -9.12 13.32
N LEU A 31 -4.17 -8.78 14.49
CA LEU A 31 -3.16 -9.55 15.19
C LEU A 31 -3.78 -10.71 15.98
N ASN A 32 -3.25 -11.91 15.77
CA ASN A 32 -3.72 -13.18 16.34
C ASN A 32 -2.86 -13.71 17.50
N GLY A 33 -1.96 -12.88 18.06
CA GLY A 33 -1.02 -13.26 19.12
C GLY A 33 0.38 -13.63 18.61
N ILE A 34 1.35 -13.71 19.53
CA ILE A 34 2.75 -14.00 19.18
C ILE A 34 2.86 -15.45 18.66
N GLY A 35 3.58 -15.62 17.56
CA GLY A 35 3.74 -16.87 16.82
C GLY A 35 2.58 -17.20 15.87
N ALA A 36 1.49 -16.45 15.93
CA ALA A 36 0.36 -16.65 15.04
C ALA A 36 0.55 -15.91 13.70
N GLU A 37 -0.03 -16.50 12.67
CA GLU A 37 -0.15 -15.88 11.35
C GLU A 37 -1.27 -14.85 11.35
N PHE A 38 -1.03 -13.75 10.63
CA PHE A 38 -2.04 -12.77 10.29
C PHE A 38 -1.84 -12.24 8.87
N SER A 39 -2.91 -11.68 8.30
CA SER A 39 -2.86 -11.00 7.01
C SER A 39 -2.68 -9.51 7.21
N LEU A 40 -1.64 -8.95 6.60
CA LEU A 40 -1.44 -7.51 6.49
C LEU A 40 -2.00 -7.06 5.14
N HIS A 41 -3.13 -6.36 5.18
CA HIS A 41 -3.84 -5.85 4.02
C HIS A 41 -3.27 -4.50 3.60
N VAL A 42 -3.02 -4.36 2.31
CA VAL A 42 -2.76 -3.07 1.66
C VAL A 42 -4.08 -2.61 1.06
N TYR A 43 -4.53 -1.42 1.43
CA TYR A 43 -5.79 -0.87 0.96
C TYR A 43 -5.60 0.47 0.27
N LEU A 44 -6.48 0.74 -0.69
CA LEU A 44 -6.62 2.03 -1.34
C LEU A 44 -7.96 2.66 -1.01
N GLN A 45 -8.02 3.98 -1.06
CA GLN A 45 -9.24 4.74 -0.85
C GLN A 45 -9.23 6.01 -1.70
N ASN A 46 -10.38 6.36 -2.29
CA ASN A 46 -10.55 7.56 -3.12
C ASN A 46 -9.54 7.67 -4.28
N VAL A 47 -9.15 6.54 -4.86
CA VAL A 47 -8.23 6.48 -6.01
C VAL A 47 -9.06 6.30 -7.26
N TYR A 48 -8.86 7.13 -8.27
CA TYR A 48 -9.59 7.02 -9.53
C TYR A 48 -8.66 6.56 -10.64
N ASP A 49 -9.21 5.74 -11.53
CA ASP A 49 -8.57 5.29 -12.76
C ASP A 49 -7.23 4.57 -12.58
N ILE A 50 -7.04 3.86 -11.46
CA ILE A 50 -5.77 3.17 -11.21
C ILE A 50 -5.54 2.01 -12.18
N HIS A 51 -4.34 1.97 -12.75
CA HIS A 51 -3.91 0.93 -13.68
C HIS A 51 -2.73 0.10 -13.12
N GLY A 52 -1.79 0.77 -12.45
CA GLY A 52 -0.62 0.15 -11.85
C GLY A 52 -0.30 0.71 -10.46
N LEU A 53 0.31 -0.11 -9.63
CA LEU A 53 0.76 0.21 -8.28
C LEU A 53 2.07 -0.53 -7.97
N ALA A 54 3.08 0.18 -7.52
CA ALA A 54 4.31 -0.39 -6.99
C ALA A 54 4.68 0.30 -5.67
N PHE A 55 5.21 -0.45 -4.72
CA PHE A 55 5.60 0.08 -3.42
C PHE A 55 6.51 -0.89 -2.68
N ASP A 56 7.18 -0.37 -1.66
CA ASP A 56 7.93 -1.15 -0.70
C ASP A 56 7.17 -1.24 0.61
N LEU A 57 7.07 -2.46 1.13
CA LEU A 57 6.66 -2.73 2.50
C LEU A 57 7.91 -2.95 3.35
N VAL A 58 8.14 -2.03 4.30
CA VAL A 58 9.28 -2.10 5.23
C VAL A 58 8.79 -2.51 6.61
N TYR A 59 9.39 -3.56 7.18
CA TYR A 59 9.04 -4.12 8.47
C TYR A 59 10.29 -4.53 9.27
N THR A 60 10.17 -4.54 10.60
CA THR A 60 11.27 -4.96 11.47
C THR A 60 11.25 -6.47 11.66
N THR A 61 12.30 -7.17 11.21
CA THR A 61 12.42 -8.63 11.30
C THR A 61 12.47 -9.20 12.72
N THR A 62 12.69 -8.36 13.74
CA THR A 62 12.61 -8.75 15.16
C THR A 62 11.18 -8.65 15.72
N SER A 63 10.26 -8.04 14.98
CA SER A 63 8.85 -7.88 15.38
C SER A 63 7.90 -8.66 14.50
N LEU A 64 8.21 -8.80 13.22
CA LEU A 64 7.39 -9.44 12.21
C LEU A 64 8.25 -10.32 11.30
N GLN A 65 7.68 -11.43 10.83
CA GLN A 65 8.30 -12.32 9.85
C GLN A 65 7.34 -12.53 8.69
N LEU A 66 7.84 -12.51 7.45
CA LEU A 66 7.04 -12.92 6.30
C LEU A 66 6.81 -14.43 6.33
N LYS A 67 5.58 -14.84 6.02
CA LYS A 67 5.32 -16.25 5.73
C LYS A 67 5.84 -16.57 4.33
N ASP A 68 6.81 -17.47 4.30
CA ASP A 68 7.37 -18.01 3.08
C ASP A 68 6.46 -19.11 2.52
N ARG A 69 6.21 -19.08 1.21
CA ARG A 69 5.33 -20.04 0.53
C ARG A 69 5.92 -21.44 0.49
N ASP A 70 7.23 -21.55 0.31
CA ASP A 70 7.94 -22.83 0.17
C ASP A 70 8.63 -23.28 1.46
N GLY A 71 8.60 -22.43 2.50
CA GLY A 71 9.22 -22.68 3.79
C GLY A 71 10.76 -22.73 3.75
N ASN A 72 11.38 -22.30 2.65
CA ASN A 72 12.82 -22.39 2.44
C ASN A 72 13.43 -21.03 2.09
N LEU A 73 13.80 -20.30 3.15
CA LEU A 73 14.48 -19.00 3.07
C LEU A 73 15.81 -19.05 2.28
N GLY A 74 16.40 -20.23 2.03
CA GLY A 74 17.64 -20.40 1.29
C GLY A 74 17.53 -20.19 -0.23
N ASN A 75 16.32 -20.21 -0.78
CA ASN A 75 16.04 -19.92 -2.20
C ASN A 75 15.62 -18.46 -2.45
N GLY A 76 15.66 -17.62 -1.41
CA GLY A 76 14.97 -16.33 -1.38
C GLY A 76 13.52 -16.53 -0.96
N ALA A 77 13.08 -15.87 0.10
CA ALA A 77 11.72 -16.08 0.59
C ALA A 77 10.69 -15.62 -0.44
N GLN A 78 9.74 -16.50 -0.73
CA GLN A 78 8.62 -16.24 -1.62
C GLN A 78 7.42 -15.82 -0.76
N PRO A 79 7.13 -14.51 -0.65
CA PRO A 79 6.06 -14.04 0.21
C PRO A 79 4.72 -14.64 -0.24
N VAL A 80 3.92 -15.12 0.71
CA VAL A 80 2.53 -15.49 0.43
C VAL A 80 1.72 -14.20 0.29
N ILE A 81 1.38 -13.87 -0.96
CA ILE A 81 0.58 -12.70 -1.35
C ILE A 81 -0.75 -13.17 -1.92
N GLN A 82 -1.84 -12.51 -1.51
CA GLN A 82 -3.18 -12.76 -2.03
C GLN A 82 -3.75 -11.47 -2.63
N GLU A 83 -4.26 -11.53 -3.85
CA GLU A 83 -4.98 -10.43 -4.53
C GLU A 83 -6.48 -10.50 -4.18
N TRP A 84 -7.12 -9.32 -4.03
CA TRP A 84 -8.50 -9.18 -3.55
C TRP A 84 -9.54 -8.90 -4.64
N GLY A 85 -9.19 -9.08 -5.91
CA GLY A 85 -10.04 -8.92 -7.08
C GLY A 85 -10.27 -7.48 -7.52
N VAL A 86 -9.93 -6.46 -6.72
CA VAL A 86 -10.25 -5.04 -7.00
C VAL A 86 -9.63 -4.58 -8.33
N LEU A 87 -8.37 -4.94 -8.57
CA LEU A 87 -7.70 -4.61 -9.83
C LEU A 87 -8.12 -5.52 -10.99
N SER A 88 -9.01 -6.49 -10.77
CA SER A 88 -9.57 -7.34 -11.81
C SER A 88 -11.03 -6.97 -12.17
N GLU A 89 -11.66 -6.09 -11.38
CA GLU A 89 -13.03 -5.65 -11.61
C GLU A 89 -13.17 -4.86 -12.92
N GLY A 90 -14.37 -4.98 -13.52
CA GLY A 90 -14.79 -4.16 -14.65
C GLY A 90 -14.47 -4.66 -16.06
N ASN A 91 -13.59 -5.63 -16.30
CA ASN A 91 -13.29 -6.10 -17.67
C ASN A 91 -12.61 -7.48 -17.83
N LYS A 92 -12.58 -8.35 -16.81
CA LYS A 92 -11.79 -9.62 -16.84
C LYS A 92 -10.29 -9.39 -17.15
N ALA A 93 -9.77 -8.23 -16.76
CA ALA A 93 -8.36 -7.90 -16.96
C ALA A 93 -7.49 -8.86 -16.15
N THR A 94 -6.41 -9.35 -16.73
CA THR A 94 -5.42 -10.14 -15.99
C THR A 94 -4.54 -9.17 -15.20
N VAL A 95 -4.44 -9.36 -13.89
CA VAL A 95 -3.51 -8.61 -13.05
C VAL A 95 -2.19 -9.37 -12.98
N LEU A 96 -1.11 -8.72 -13.38
CA LEU A 96 0.23 -9.20 -13.07
C LEU A 96 0.59 -8.64 -11.70
N MET A 97 0.84 -9.54 -10.75
CA MET A 97 1.26 -9.19 -9.40
C MET A 97 2.54 -9.94 -9.07
N GLU A 98 3.55 -9.21 -8.64
CA GLU A 98 4.81 -9.76 -8.20
C GLU A 98 5.21 -9.12 -6.87
N GLY A 99 5.83 -9.93 -6.01
CA GLY A 99 6.44 -9.44 -4.78
C GLY A 99 7.66 -10.26 -4.46
N ALA A 100 8.74 -9.59 -4.10
CA ALA A 100 10.03 -10.21 -3.82
C ALA A 100 10.69 -9.54 -2.61
N LEU A 101 11.32 -10.35 -1.77
CA LEU A 101 12.21 -9.83 -0.74
C LEU A 101 13.46 -9.23 -1.37
N GLU A 102 13.85 -8.05 -0.91
CA GLU A 102 15.11 -7.45 -1.32
C GLU A 102 16.27 -8.24 -0.72
N MET A 103 17.06 -8.93 -1.57
CA MET A 103 18.14 -9.83 -1.12
C MET A 103 19.21 -9.13 -0.28
N GLU A 104 19.40 -7.83 -0.48
CA GLU A 104 20.43 -7.03 0.20
C GLU A 104 19.92 -6.36 1.50
N ARG A 105 18.60 -6.38 1.76
CA ARG A 105 17.98 -5.69 2.89
C ARG A 105 16.87 -6.53 3.53
N ALA A 106 17.21 -7.21 4.62
CA ALA A 106 16.23 -7.89 5.45
C ALA A 106 15.15 -6.91 5.94
N GLY A 107 13.88 -7.33 5.86
CA GLY A 107 12.76 -6.50 6.30
C GLY A 107 12.19 -5.56 5.23
N ARG A 108 12.55 -5.73 3.95
CA ARG A 108 11.95 -4.98 2.84
C ARG A 108 11.39 -5.93 1.78
N LEU A 109 10.09 -5.81 1.56
CA LEU A 109 9.34 -6.52 0.52
C LEU A 109 8.98 -5.51 -0.57
N VAL A 110 9.50 -5.71 -1.78
CA VAL A 110 9.16 -4.90 -2.95
C VAL A 110 7.96 -5.56 -3.64
N MET A 111 6.93 -4.78 -3.95
CA MET A 111 5.72 -5.27 -4.60
C MET A 111 5.33 -4.40 -5.79
N GLY A 112 4.74 -5.06 -6.79
CA GLY A 112 4.16 -4.43 -7.96
C GLY A 112 2.90 -5.17 -8.40
N ALA A 113 1.88 -4.42 -8.78
CA ALA A 113 0.67 -4.92 -9.40
C ALA A 113 0.32 -4.03 -10.60
N THR A 114 0.02 -4.63 -11.75
CA THR A 114 -0.41 -3.90 -12.94
C THR A 114 -1.47 -4.68 -13.70
N ARG A 115 -2.42 -3.96 -14.28
CA ARG A 115 -3.44 -4.53 -15.16
C ARG A 115 -2.82 -4.80 -16.54
N THR A 116 -3.15 -5.95 -17.13
CA THR A 116 -2.72 -6.33 -18.49
C THR A 116 -3.90 -6.62 -19.38
N GLY A 117 -3.78 -6.22 -20.66
CA GLY A 117 -4.82 -6.41 -21.66
C GLY A 117 -6.06 -5.51 -21.51
N SER A 118 -6.04 -4.55 -20.58
CA SER A 118 -7.10 -3.54 -20.37
C SER A 118 -6.68 -2.20 -20.95
N LEU A 119 -7.63 -1.46 -21.52
CA LEU A 119 -7.44 -0.06 -21.97
C LEU A 119 -7.96 0.96 -20.96
N ALA A 120 -8.50 0.52 -19.82
CA ALA A 120 -9.05 1.38 -18.77
C ALA A 120 -8.56 0.98 -17.37
N GLY A 121 -8.47 1.97 -16.49
CA GLY A 121 -8.16 1.81 -15.07
C GLY A 121 -9.40 1.45 -14.25
N VAL A 122 -9.26 1.48 -12.93
CA VAL A 122 -10.32 1.15 -11.97
C VAL A 122 -10.53 2.31 -11.00
N ASP A 123 -11.79 2.64 -10.74
CA ASP A 123 -12.16 3.62 -9.72
C ASP A 123 -12.41 2.93 -8.37
N ILE A 124 -11.77 3.46 -7.33
CA ILE A 124 -11.83 3.00 -5.95
C ILE A 124 -12.39 4.14 -5.10
N ALA A 125 -13.72 4.25 -5.07
CA ALA A 125 -14.41 5.32 -4.34
C ALA A 125 -14.45 5.12 -2.81
N GLY A 126 -14.18 3.91 -2.31
CA GLY A 126 -14.20 3.56 -0.89
C GLY A 126 -12.95 2.80 -0.45
N GLN A 127 -12.85 2.49 0.84
CA GLN A 127 -11.72 1.73 1.34
C GLN A 127 -11.79 0.27 0.87
N ASN A 128 -10.85 -0.15 0.01
CA ASN A 128 -10.81 -1.51 -0.52
C ASN A 128 -9.42 -2.11 -0.38
N SER A 129 -9.35 -3.35 0.12
CA SER A 129 -8.09 -4.11 0.13
C SER A 129 -7.75 -4.51 -1.30
N ILE A 130 -6.51 -4.29 -1.70
CA ILE A 130 -6.01 -4.64 -3.04
C ILE A 130 -5.24 -5.94 -2.99
N LEU A 131 -4.40 -6.08 -1.96
CA LEU A 131 -3.64 -7.28 -1.70
C LEU A 131 -3.47 -7.49 -0.20
N SER A 132 -3.11 -8.70 0.19
CA SER A 132 -2.67 -9.00 1.55
C SER A 132 -1.41 -9.84 1.54
N VAL A 133 -0.54 -9.56 2.50
CA VAL A 133 0.71 -10.28 2.74
C VAL A 133 0.57 -11.08 4.03
N ALA A 134 0.86 -12.39 3.98
CA ALA A 134 0.82 -13.21 5.18
C ALA A 134 2.10 -13.01 6.03
N MET A 135 1.89 -12.70 7.29
CA MET A 135 2.94 -12.36 8.26
C MET A 135 2.79 -13.20 9.52
N ILE A 136 3.88 -13.39 10.26
CA ILE A 136 3.92 -14.01 11.59
C ILE A 136 4.33 -12.94 12.59
N LEU A 137 3.58 -12.82 13.69
CA LEU A 137 3.88 -11.88 14.77
C LEU A 137 4.98 -12.44 15.68
N LEU A 138 6.10 -11.74 15.83
CA LEU A 138 7.20 -12.17 16.71
C LEU A 138 7.23 -11.42 18.05
N LYS A 139 6.66 -10.21 18.08
CA LYS A 139 6.67 -9.33 19.26
C LYS A 139 5.33 -8.59 19.39
N ASN A 140 4.82 -8.45 20.61
CA ASN A 140 3.62 -7.65 20.91
C ASN A 140 3.94 -6.57 21.96
N PRO A 141 3.69 -5.27 21.69
CA PRO A 141 3.22 -4.72 20.43
C PRO A 141 4.31 -4.82 19.33
N PRO A 142 3.92 -5.05 18.06
CA PRO A 142 4.87 -5.02 16.96
C PRO A 142 5.30 -3.58 16.66
N THR A 143 6.50 -3.42 16.11
CA THR A 143 6.82 -2.21 15.35
C THR A 143 5.95 -2.20 14.09
N ALA A 144 5.16 -1.14 13.90
CA ALA A 144 4.29 -1.00 12.75
C ALA A 144 5.12 -0.99 11.45
N PRO A 145 4.77 -1.83 10.46
CA PRO A 145 5.38 -1.74 9.14
C PRO A 145 4.98 -0.42 8.46
N VAL A 146 5.75 -0.01 7.46
CA VAL A 146 5.51 1.25 6.73
C VAL A 146 5.61 1.02 5.23
N LEU A 147 4.87 1.82 4.48
CA LEU A 147 4.98 1.88 3.02
C LEU A 147 6.03 2.92 2.62
N GLN A 148 6.86 2.59 1.64
CA GLN A 148 7.87 3.48 1.07
C GLN A 148 7.90 3.36 -0.46
N ASN A 149 8.49 4.35 -1.13
CA ASN A 149 8.69 4.37 -2.59
C ASN A 149 7.44 3.99 -3.39
N ILE A 150 6.31 4.56 -3.02
CA ILE A 150 5.03 4.28 -3.66
C ILE A 150 4.99 4.99 -5.01
N TYR A 151 4.58 4.24 -6.02
CA TYR A 151 4.27 4.72 -7.35
C TYR A 151 2.92 4.13 -7.77
N ALA A 152 2.01 4.99 -8.21
CA ALA A 152 0.76 4.56 -8.83
C ALA A 152 0.59 5.30 -10.15
N GLU A 153 -0.07 4.66 -11.10
CA GLU A 153 -0.31 5.22 -12.43
C GLU A 153 -1.75 5.00 -12.89
N ASP A 154 -2.26 5.95 -13.66
CA ASP A 154 -3.53 5.85 -14.36
C ASP A 154 -3.40 5.04 -15.66
N HIS A 155 -4.50 4.81 -16.38
CA HIS A 155 -4.45 4.02 -17.63
C HIS A 155 -3.75 4.72 -18.80
N TRP A 156 -3.46 6.01 -18.67
CA TRP A 156 -2.65 6.76 -19.63
C TRP A 156 -1.17 6.78 -19.24
N GLY A 157 -0.79 6.18 -18.12
CA GLY A 157 0.57 6.15 -17.58
C GLY A 157 0.95 7.45 -16.85
N ASN A 158 -0.02 8.30 -16.48
CA ASN A 158 0.26 9.46 -15.64
C ASN A 158 0.35 9.03 -14.18
N PRO A 159 1.25 9.63 -13.39
CA PRO A 159 1.35 9.32 -11.97
C PRO A 159 0.10 9.76 -11.20
N ILE A 160 -0.37 8.89 -10.31
CA ILE A 160 -1.39 9.18 -9.31
C ILE A 160 -0.70 9.47 -7.99
N GLU A 161 -0.95 10.64 -7.40
CA GLU A 161 -0.47 10.95 -6.06
C GLU A 161 -1.28 10.22 -5.00
N LEU A 162 -0.58 9.55 -4.08
CA LEU A 162 -1.18 8.81 -2.96
C LEU A 162 -0.65 9.33 -1.62
N ASN A 163 -1.57 9.63 -0.70
CA ASN A 163 -1.23 9.91 0.69
C ASN A 163 -1.04 8.60 1.44
N ILE A 164 0.02 8.53 2.24
CA ILE A 164 0.29 7.37 3.10
C ILE A 164 -0.47 7.56 4.41
N LEU A 165 -1.43 6.68 4.67
CA LEU A 165 -2.15 6.64 5.92
C LEU A 165 -1.33 5.92 7.01
N PRO A 166 -1.52 6.26 8.29
CA PRO A 166 -0.94 5.52 9.40
C PRO A 166 -1.32 4.05 9.35
N THR A 167 -0.38 3.17 9.70
CA THR A 167 -0.63 1.73 9.74
C THR A 167 -1.52 1.37 10.92
N GLU A 168 -2.56 0.60 10.63
CA GLU A 168 -3.60 0.19 11.57
C GLU A 168 -3.41 -1.28 11.97
N LEU A 169 -2.93 -1.52 13.19
CA LEU A 169 -2.80 -2.87 13.75
C LEU A 169 -3.71 -3.02 14.97
N TYR A 170 -4.62 -3.98 14.93
CA TYR A 170 -5.58 -4.23 16.00
C TYR A 170 -5.36 -5.62 16.57
N ASN A 171 -5.45 -5.75 17.90
CA ASN A 171 -5.48 -7.07 18.53
C ASN A 171 -6.90 -7.62 18.47
N LEU A 172 -7.07 -8.88 18.03
CA LEU A 172 -8.33 -9.57 18.28
C LEU A 172 -8.46 -9.85 19.78
N PRO A 173 -9.62 -9.54 20.40
CA PRO A 173 -9.85 -9.96 21.77
C PRO A 173 -9.82 -11.50 21.85
N PRO A 174 -9.22 -12.10 22.89
CA PRO A 174 -9.19 -13.55 23.03
C PRO A 174 -10.64 -14.09 23.03
N MET A 175 -10.89 -15.15 22.26
CA MET A 175 -12.22 -15.74 22.08
C MET A 175 -12.92 -16.13 23.40
N SER A 176 -12.18 -16.24 24.51
CA SER A 176 -12.73 -16.49 25.85
C SER A 176 -13.67 -15.39 26.37
N LEU A 177 -13.63 -14.18 25.83
CA LEU A 177 -14.56 -13.09 26.19
C LEU A 177 -15.93 -13.19 25.50
N TRP A 178 -16.05 -13.98 24.42
CA TRP A 178 -17.31 -14.12 23.67
C TRP A 178 -18.22 -15.24 24.21
N LEU A 179 -17.70 -16.14 25.05
CA LEU A 179 -18.43 -17.26 25.64
C LEU A 179 -19.05 -16.95 27.03
N LEU A 180 -19.00 -15.70 27.48
CA LEU A 180 -19.55 -15.24 28.77
C LEU A 180 -20.81 -14.34 28.62
N ARG A 181 -21.55 -14.49 27.52
CA ARG A 181 -22.88 -13.85 27.35
C ARG A 181 -23.98 -14.89 27.30
#